data_AF-A0A2N2FVZ2-F1
#
_entry.id   AF-A0A2N2FVZ2-F1
#
_cell.length_a   1.000
_cell.length_b   1.000
_cell.length_c   1.000
_cell.angle_alpha   90.00
_cell.angle_beta   90.00
_cell.angle_gamma   90.00
#
_symmetry.space_group_name_H-M   'P 1'
#
loop_
_entity.id
_entity.type
_entity.pdbx_description
1 polymer ?
#
loop_
_entity_poly.entity_id
_entity_poly.type
_entity_poly.pdbx_seq_one_letter_code
_entity_poly.pdbx_strand_id
1 'polypeptide(L)'
;MVAQIDTTAASLDAVLSPGQSDLKKSFTSYSDNVVELEKTGDKVLKYMAEMKVNTKEYFAEWAKEGNTYTNPRLRELSEERQNKLADIYAQVSAANEGVQESYQAYITDLKEIQMYLSNDLTPNGIASVTPIAQKSVQDLVDLKASLRPVIYALDEIKAELYSGGK
;
A
#
# COMPACT_ATOMS: atom_id res chain seq x y z
N MET A 1 -3.05 3.08 -4.83
CA MET A 1 -3.49 2.10 -3.84
C MET A 1 -4.65 2.61 -2.99
N VAL A 2 -4.50 3.70 -2.21
CA VAL A 2 -5.60 4.22 -1.33
C VAL A 2 -6.91 4.46 -2.09
N ALA A 3 -6.86 5.12 -3.25
CA ALA A 3 -8.07 5.33 -4.07
C ALA A 3 -8.70 4.02 -4.59
N GLN A 4 -7.87 3.01 -4.89
CA GLN A 4 -8.38 1.70 -5.34
C GLN A 4 -9.03 0.95 -4.18
N ILE A 5 -8.42 1.02 -2.98
CA ILE A 5 -8.99 0.50 -1.74
C ILE A 5 -10.38 1.11 -1.49
N ASP A 6 -10.53 2.44 -1.63
CA ASP A 6 -11.81 3.14 -1.50
C ASP A 6 -12.85 2.68 -2.53
N THR A 7 -12.40 2.53 -3.78
CA THR A 7 -13.25 2.07 -4.88
C THR A 7 -13.77 0.65 -4.64
N THR A 8 -12.90 -0.25 -4.19
CA THR A 8 -13.28 -1.63 -3.87
C THR A 8 -14.25 -1.68 -2.70
N ALA A 9 -14.01 -0.91 -1.63
CA ALA A 9 -14.92 -0.83 -0.47
C ALA A 9 -16.31 -0.31 -0.89
N ALA A 10 -16.37 0.77 -1.67
CA ALA A 10 -17.63 1.31 -2.17
C ALA A 10 -18.41 0.30 -3.05
N SER A 11 -17.69 -0.50 -3.86
CA SER A 11 -18.34 -1.55 -4.65
C SER A 11 -18.84 -2.73 -3.81
N LEU A 12 -18.17 -3.05 -2.70
CA LEU A 12 -18.67 -4.04 -1.74
C LEU A 12 -19.96 -3.54 -1.07
N ASP A 13 -19.97 -2.28 -0.60
CA ASP A 13 -21.17 -1.64 -0.03
C ASP A 13 -22.35 -1.66 -1.02
N ALA A 14 -22.08 -1.43 -2.31
CA ALA A 14 -23.10 -1.50 -3.36
C ALA A 14 -23.71 -2.90 -3.52
N VAL A 15 -22.91 -3.96 -3.33
CA VAL A 15 -23.38 -5.36 -3.35
C VAL A 15 -24.31 -5.62 -2.16
N LEU A 16 -23.95 -5.12 -0.98
CA LEU A 16 -24.68 -5.34 0.27
C LEU A 16 -25.92 -4.44 0.42
N SER A 17 -26.04 -3.40 -0.41
CA SER A 17 -27.11 -2.42 -0.32
C SER A 17 -28.50 -3.05 -0.49
N PRO A 18 -29.41 -2.90 0.49
CA PRO A 18 -30.76 -3.41 0.38
C PRO A 18 -31.52 -2.82 -0.80
N GLY A 19 -32.22 -3.67 -1.56
CA GLY A 19 -33.11 -3.22 -2.64
C GLY A 19 -32.40 -2.69 -3.88
N GLN A 20 -31.12 -3.00 -4.08
CA GLN A 20 -30.42 -2.64 -5.30
C GLN A 20 -31.07 -3.28 -6.55
N SER A 21 -31.10 -2.53 -7.65
CA SER A 21 -31.85 -2.92 -8.86
C SER A 21 -31.15 -3.95 -9.73
N ASP A 22 -29.82 -4.07 -9.65
CA ASP A 22 -29.03 -4.95 -10.52
C ASP A 22 -27.87 -5.61 -9.75
N LEU A 23 -28.24 -6.63 -8.96
CA LEU A 23 -27.30 -7.37 -8.12
C LEU A 23 -26.15 -7.99 -8.91
N LYS A 24 -26.42 -8.45 -10.12
CA LYS A 24 -25.40 -9.02 -10.99
C LYS A 24 -24.36 -7.97 -11.38
N LYS A 25 -24.80 -6.80 -11.82
CA LYS A 25 -23.89 -5.70 -12.18
C LYS A 25 -23.06 -5.22 -11.00
N SER A 26 -23.67 -5.07 -9.82
CA SER A 26 -22.95 -4.67 -8.61
C SER A 26 -21.89 -5.69 -8.22
N PHE A 27 -22.22 -6.98 -8.27
CA PHE A 27 -21.25 -8.05 -8.00
C PHE A 27 -20.12 -8.12 -9.03
N THR A 28 -20.42 -7.89 -10.31
CA THR A 28 -19.37 -7.78 -11.35
C THR A 28 -18.43 -6.62 -11.07
N SER A 29 -18.97 -5.43 -10.75
CA SER A 29 -18.14 -4.27 -10.41
C SER A 29 -17.27 -4.52 -9.18
N TYR A 30 -17.81 -5.18 -8.16
CA TYR A 30 -17.04 -5.59 -6.99
C TYR A 30 -15.91 -6.55 -7.36
N SER A 31 -16.21 -7.59 -8.12
CA SER A 31 -15.23 -8.58 -8.58
C SER A 31 -14.08 -7.94 -9.36
N ASP A 32 -14.39 -7.02 -10.28
CA ASP A 32 -13.38 -6.33 -11.07
C ASP A 32 -12.48 -5.44 -10.19
N ASN A 33 -13.07 -4.76 -9.21
CA ASN A 33 -12.34 -3.92 -8.27
C ASN A 33 -11.47 -4.72 -7.30
N VAL A 34 -11.85 -5.95 -6.92
CA VAL A 34 -11.00 -6.86 -6.14
C VAL A 34 -9.77 -7.25 -6.95
N VAL A 35 -9.94 -7.61 -8.22
CA VAL A 35 -8.83 -7.96 -9.13
C VAL A 35 -7.88 -6.77 -9.34
N GLU A 36 -8.42 -5.57 -9.54
CA GLU A 36 -7.58 -4.38 -9.73
C GLU A 36 -6.87 -3.95 -8.44
N LEU A 37 -7.52 -4.12 -7.29
CA LEU A 37 -6.90 -3.93 -5.99
C LEU A 37 -5.74 -4.90 -5.78
N GLU A 38 -5.93 -6.19 -6.05
CA GLU A 38 -4.88 -7.21 -5.97
C GLU A 38 -3.65 -6.81 -6.79
N LYS A 39 -3.86 -6.49 -8.08
CA LYS A 39 -2.79 -6.03 -8.97
C LYS A 39 -2.09 -4.77 -8.47
N THR A 40 -2.87 -3.82 -7.94
CA THR A 40 -2.32 -2.54 -7.45
C THR A 40 -1.49 -2.75 -6.19
N GLY A 41 -1.96 -3.55 -5.24
CA GLY A 41 -1.23 -3.84 -4.01
C GLY A 41 0.01 -4.69 -4.26
N ASP A 42 -0.05 -5.68 -5.16
CA ASP A 42 1.13 -6.48 -5.55
C ASP A 42 2.24 -5.60 -6.14
N LYS A 43 1.87 -4.64 -6.99
CA LYS A 43 2.83 -3.66 -7.52
C LYS A 43 3.46 -2.83 -6.41
N VAL A 44 2.65 -2.32 -5.47
CA VAL A 44 3.16 -1.50 -4.36
C VAL A 44 4.08 -2.32 -3.45
N LEU A 45 3.68 -3.52 -3.03
CA LEU A 45 4.52 -4.38 -2.20
C LEU A 45 5.84 -4.75 -2.89
N LYS A 46 5.79 -5.03 -4.20
CA LYS A 46 6.99 -5.25 -5.00
C LYS A 46 7.89 -4.02 -5.01
N TYR A 47 7.35 -2.83 -5.27
CA TYR A 47 8.14 -1.60 -5.25
C TYR A 47 8.77 -1.33 -3.89
N MET A 48 8.06 -1.61 -2.79
CA MET A 48 8.59 -1.46 -1.45
C MET A 48 9.75 -2.45 -1.17
N ALA A 49 9.63 -3.68 -1.64
CA ALA A 49 10.71 -4.67 -1.56
C ALA A 49 11.93 -4.27 -2.40
N GLU A 50 11.73 -3.81 -3.63
CA GLU A 50 12.80 -3.33 -4.52
C GLU A 50 13.49 -2.09 -3.96
N MET A 51 12.72 -1.16 -3.40
CA MET A 51 13.25 0.04 -2.75
C MET A 51 14.23 -0.32 -1.64
N LYS A 52 13.94 -1.32 -0.81
CA LYS A 52 14.86 -1.80 0.24
C LYS A 52 16.21 -2.28 -0.33
N VAL A 53 16.19 -2.97 -1.46
CA VAL A 53 17.42 -3.47 -2.12
C VAL A 53 18.19 -2.32 -2.76
N ASN A 54 17.54 -1.52 -3.60
CA ASN A 54 18.16 -0.43 -4.35
C ASN A 54 18.76 0.64 -3.43
N THR A 55 18.12 0.90 -2.29
CA THR A 55 18.59 1.87 -1.30
C THR A 55 19.92 1.46 -0.68
N LYS A 56 20.08 0.16 -0.39
CA LYS A 56 21.33 -0.38 0.17
C LYS A 56 22.49 -0.21 -0.82
N GLU A 57 22.25 -0.49 -2.10
CA GLU A 57 23.24 -0.31 -3.16
C GLU A 57 23.60 1.17 -3.37
N TYR A 58 22.59 2.04 -3.41
CA TYR A 58 22.76 3.48 -3.55
C TYR A 58 23.65 4.06 -2.44
N PHE A 59 23.37 3.75 -1.17
CA PHE A 59 24.18 4.25 -0.06
C PHE A 59 25.58 3.64 0.00
N ALA A 60 25.75 2.39 -0.44
CA ALA A 60 27.07 1.77 -0.52
C ALA A 60 27.96 2.50 -1.55
N GLU A 61 27.43 2.83 -2.73
CA GLU A 61 28.19 3.57 -3.74
C GLU A 61 28.42 5.02 -3.31
N TRP A 62 27.42 5.69 -2.73
CA TRP A 62 27.61 7.05 -2.20
C TRP A 62 28.68 7.09 -1.09
N ALA A 63 28.71 6.13 -0.16
CA ALA A 63 29.77 6.07 0.84
C ALA A 63 31.17 5.93 0.21
N LYS A 64 31.29 5.14 -0.87
CA LYS A 64 32.54 4.97 -1.60
C LYS A 64 32.99 6.26 -2.30
N GLU A 65 32.07 6.99 -2.93
CA GLU A 65 32.34 8.30 -3.53
C GLU A 65 32.69 9.36 -2.47
N GLY A 66 31.98 9.36 -1.33
CA GLY A 66 32.20 10.28 -0.22
C GLY A 66 33.61 10.23 0.35
N ASN A 67 34.20 9.03 0.39
CA ASN A 67 35.59 8.81 0.82
C ASN A 67 36.64 9.37 -0.16
N THR A 68 36.25 9.76 -1.37
CA THR A 68 37.16 10.38 -2.35
C THR A 68 37.28 11.90 -2.18
N TYR A 69 36.39 12.55 -1.41
CA TYR A 69 36.45 13.98 -1.18
C TYR A 69 37.66 14.37 -0.32
N THR A 70 38.56 15.15 -0.90
CA THR A 70 39.74 15.68 -0.21
C THR A 70 39.42 16.88 0.69
N ASN A 71 38.35 17.62 0.39
CA ASN A 71 37.88 18.73 1.21
C ASN A 71 37.11 18.20 2.44
N PRO A 72 37.56 18.48 3.68
CA PRO A 72 36.91 17.96 4.89
C PRO A 72 35.46 18.44 5.03
N ARG A 73 35.15 19.68 4.62
CA ARG A 73 33.79 20.21 4.69
C ARG A 73 32.84 19.52 3.74
N LEU A 74 33.30 19.15 2.54
CA LEU A 74 32.47 18.41 1.57
C LEU A 74 32.20 16.98 2.05
N ARG A 75 33.17 16.35 2.71
CA ARG A 75 33.00 15.03 3.32
C ARG A 75 31.97 15.08 4.45
N GLU A 76 32.07 16.04 5.38
CA GLU A 76 31.07 16.25 6.44
C GLU A 76 29.66 16.44 5.86
N LEU A 77 29.51 17.30 4.85
CA LEU A 77 28.21 17.54 4.21
C LEU A 77 27.64 16.30 3.52
N SER A 78 28.51 15.50 2.89
CA SER A 78 28.11 14.23 2.26
C SER A 78 27.62 13.23 3.30
N GLU A 79 28.36 13.08 4.41
CA GLU A 79 28.00 12.19 5.52
C GLU A 79 26.68 12.62 6.18
N GLU A 80 26.50 13.92 6.44
CA GLU A 80 25.25 14.47 7.01
C GLU A 80 24.04 14.15 6.12
N ARG A 81 24.16 14.39 4.81
CA ARG A 81 23.08 14.14 3.86
C ARG A 81 22.79 12.65 3.69
N GLN A 82 23.84 11.82 3.66
CA GLN A 82 23.69 10.37 3.60
C GLN A 82 22.96 9.83 4.83
N ASN A 83 23.34 10.27 6.03
CA ASN A 83 22.69 9.87 7.28
C ASN A 83 21.23 10.29 7.33
N LYS A 84 20.93 11.55 6.96
CA LYS A 84 19.55 12.05 6.89
C LYS A 84 18.67 11.22 5.97
N LEU A 85 19.16 10.90 4.77
CA LEU A 85 18.41 10.05 3.84
C LEU A 85 18.28 8.63 4.37
N ALA A 86 19.34 8.05 4.93
CA ALA A 86 19.30 6.70 5.50
C ALA A 86 18.24 6.57 6.60
N ASP A 87 18.10 7.58 7.46
CA ASP A 87 17.07 7.64 8.50
C ASP A 87 15.66 7.65 7.91
N ILE A 88 15.40 8.44 6.86
CA ILE A 88 14.08 8.49 6.20
C ILE A 88 13.76 7.13 5.56
N TYR A 89 14.72 6.50 4.89
CA TYR A 89 14.54 5.16 4.30
C TYR A 89 14.33 4.05 5.35
N ALA A 90 14.95 4.17 6.53
CA ALA A 90 14.71 3.25 7.64
C ALA A 90 13.25 3.34 8.14
N GLN A 91 12.67 4.54 8.17
CA GLN A 91 11.26 4.73 8.51
C GLN A 91 10.32 4.03 7.53
N VAL A 92 10.61 4.07 6.21
CA VAL A 92 9.84 3.31 5.21
C VAL A 92 9.86 1.81 5.51
N SER A 93 11.04 1.28 5.84
CA SER A 93 11.20 -0.15 6.13
C SER A 93 10.42 -0.57 7.37
N ALA A 94 10.50 0.22 8.45
CA ALA A 94 9.74 -0.03 9.69
C ALA A 94 8.22 0.09 9.46
N ALA A 95 7.79 1.08 8.67
CA ALA A 95 6.37 1.24 8.34
C ALA A 95 5.83 0.10 7.46
N ASN A 96 6.67 -0.56 6.67
CA ASN A 96 6.26 -1.65 5.79
C ASN A 96 5.93 -2.96 6.51
N GLU A 97 6.51 -3.22 7.69
CA GLU A 97 6.38 -4.51 8.38
C GLU A 97 4.92 -4.86 8.69
N GLY A 98 4.05 -3.88 8.95
CA GLY A 98 2.62 -4.08 9.15
C GLY A 98 1.75 -3.97 7.88
N VAL A 99 2.24 -3.30 6.82
CA VAL A 99 1.44 -3.05 5.60
C VAL A 99 1.18 -4.34 4.85
N GLN A 100 2.21 -5.19 4.70
CA GLN A 100 2.09 -6.44 3.95
C GLN A 100 1.08 -7.39 4.60
N GLU A 101 1.15 -7.56 5.93
CA GLU A 101 0.23 -8.43 6.67
C GLU A 101 -1.19 -7.91 6.63
N SER A 102 -1.42 -6.62 6.95
CA SER A 102 -2.76 -6.02 6.90
C SER A 102 -3.35 -6.07 5.49
N TYR A 103 -2.54 -5.84 4.46
CA TYR A 103 -3.01 -5.93 3.08
C TYR A 103 -3.39 -7.37 2.71
N GLN A 104 -2.56 -8.36 3.09
CA GLN A 104 -2.84 -9.76 2.80
C GLN A 104 -4.11 -10.25 3.50
N ALA A 105 -4.33 -9.85 4.75
CA ALA A 105 -5.57 -10.16 5.47
C ALA A 105 -6.78 -9.55 4.76
N TYR A 106 -6.71 -8.25 4.44
CA TYR A 106 -7.79 -7.53 3.77
C TYR A 106 -8.15 -8.13 2.40
N ILE A 107 -7.16 -8.36 1.52
CA ILE A 107 -7.43 -8.90 0.18
C ILE A 107 -7.93 -10.35 0.22
N THR A 108 -7.53 -11.13 1.23
CA THR A 108 -8.04 -12.50 1.43
C THR A 108 -9.53 -12.48 1.73
N ASP A 109 -9.97 -11.69 2.71
CA ASP A 109 -11.39 -11.57 3.07
C ASP A 109 -12.24 -11.15 1.86
N LEU A 110 -11.76 -10.17 1.08
CA LEU A 110 -12.46 -9.71 -0.13
C LEU A 110 -12.61 -10.82 -1.19
N LYS A 111 -11.55 -11.60 -1.43
CA LYS A 111 -11.56 -12.72 -2.39
C LYS A 111 -12.45 -13.87 -1.92
N GLU A 112 -12.51 -14.13 -0.62
CA GLU A 112 -13.41 -15.13 -0.07
C GLU A 112 -14.88 -14.71 -0.20
N ILE A 113 -15.21 -13.45 0.08
CA ILE A 113 -16.54 -12.88 -0.18
C ILE A 113 -16.89 -13.02 -1.67
N GLN A 114 -15.97 -12.65 -2.56
CA GLN A 114 -16.14 -12.78 -4.00
C GLN A 114 -16.44 -14.23 -4.41
N MET A 115 -15.62 -15.17 -3.95
CA MET A 115 -15.76 -16.59 -4.24
C MET A 115 -17.10 -17.12 -3.71
N TYR A 116 -17.49 -16.79 -2.49
CA TYR A 116 -18.77 -17.21 -1.91
C TYR A 116 -19.96 -16.68 -2.73
N LEU A 117 -20.00 -15.38 -3.01
CA LEU A 117 -21.08 -14.75 -3.77
C LEU A 117 -21.11 -15.17 -5.24
N SER A 118 -19.99 -15.65 -5.81
CA SER A 118 -19.99 -16.25 -7.15
C SER A 118 -20.83 -17.54 -7.21
N ASN A 119 -20.99 -18.23 -6.07
CA ASN A 119 -21.79 -19.44 -5.93
C ASN A 119 -23.22 -19.13 -5.47
N ASP A 120 -23.38 -18.18 -4.55
CA ASP A 120 -24.68 -17.81 -3.98
C ASP A 120 -24.91 -16.30 -4.01
N LEU A 121 -25.27 -15.78 -5.19
CA LEU A 121 -25.67 -14.39 -5.39
C LEU A 121 -27.18 -14.18 -5.09
N THR A 122 -27.66 -14.75 -3.98
CA THR A 122 -29.03 -14.55 -3.50
C THR A 122 -29.05 -13.62 -2.28
N PRO A 123 -30.23 -13.13 -1.86
CA PRO A 123 -30.35 -12.36 -0.62
C PRO A 123 -29.79 -13.09 0.61
N ASN A 124 -29.93 -14.42 0.69
CA ASN A 124 -29.38 -15.22 1.78
C ASN A 124 -27.85 -15.28 1.73
N GLY A 125 -27.29 -15.41 0.53
CA GLY A 125 -25.85 -15.38 0.34
C GLY A 125 -25.24 -14.04 0.75
N ILE A 126 -25.86 -12.92 0.36
CA ILE A 126 -25.48 -11.56 0.78
C ILE A 126 -25.56 -11.42 2.31
N ALA A 127 -26.65 -11.86 2.92
CA ALA A 127 -26.83 -11.80 4.37
C ALA A 127 -25.74 -12.59 5.11
N SER A 128 -25.32 -13.74 4.55
CA SER A 128 -24.31 -14.62 5.15
C SER A 128 -22.91 -14.00 5.15
N VAL A 129 -22.55 -13.22 4.12
CA VAL A 129 -21.23 -12.56 4.04
C VAL A 129 -21.18 -11.18 4.70
N THR A 130 -22.32 -10.60 5.04
CA THR A 130 -22.41 -9.24 5.60
C THR A 130 -21.51 -9.03 6.84
N PRO A 131 -21.46 -9.94 7.83
CA PRO A 131 -20.57 -9.77 8.99
C PRO A 131 -19.08 -9.76 8.61
N ILE A 132 -18.70 -10.57 7.61
CA ILE A 132 -17.32 -10.64 7.12
C ILE A 132 -16.97 -9.35 6.39
N ALA A 133 -17.87 -8.86 5.52
CA ALA A 133 -17.69 -7.59 4.83
C ALA A 133 -17.57 -6.40 5.80
N GLN A 134 -18.36 -6.39 6.89
CA GLN A 134 -18.26 -5.39 7.95
C GLN A 134 -16.91 -5.45 8.69
N LYS A 135 -16.38 -6.66 8.95
CA LYS A 135 -15.02 -6.83 9.48
C LYS A 135 -13.98 -6.25 8.51
N SER A 136 -14.11 -6.51 7.20
CA SER A 136 -13.18 -5.98 6.20
C SER A 136 -13.15 -4.44 6.18
N VAL A 137 -14.23 -3.75 6.57
CA VAL A 137 -14.23 -2.28 6.75
C VAL A 137 -13.33 -1.84 7.91
N GLN A 138 -13.20 -2.64 8.97
CA GLN A 138 -12.25 -2.37 10.05
C GLN A 138 -10.81 -2.62 9.57
N ASP A 139 -10.56 -3.75 8.91
CA ASP A 139 -9.25 -4.10 8.35
C ASP A 139 -8.76 -3.04 7.33
N LEU A 140 -9.70 -2.44 6.60
CA LEU A 140 -9.50 -1.30 5.71
C LEU A 140 -8.97 -0.05 6.44
N VAL A 141 -9.52 0.28 7.61
CA VAL A 141 -9.07 1.43 8.41
C VAL A 141 -7.63 1.21 8.86
N ASP A 142 -7.33 0.00 9.34
CA ASP A 142 -6.00 -0.37 9.82
C ASP A 142 -4.98 -0.38 8.68
N LEU A 143 -5.35 -0.91 7.50
CA LEU A 143 -4.53 -0.85 6.30
C LEU A 143 -4.24 0.58 5.85
N LYS A 144 -5.24 1.47 5.87
CA LYS A 144 -5.00 2.89 5.53
C LYS A 144 -4.10 3.57 6.57
N ALA A 145 -4.25 3.23 7.84
CA ALA A 145 -3.40 3.76 8.91
C ALA A 145 -1.94 3.30 8.73
N SER A 146 -1.70 2.02 8.39
CA SER A 146 -0.36 1.48 8.15
C SER A 146 0.30 2.03 6.87
N LEU A 147 -0.49 2.38 5.85
CA LEU A 147 0.01 3.01 4.62
C LEU A 147 0.44 4.48 4.79
N ARG A 148 -0.10 5.21 5.77
CA ARG A 148 0.19 6.66 5.94
C ARG A 148 1.67 6.97 6.18
N PRO A 149 2.37 6.31 7.12
CA PRO A 149 3.80 6.58 7.35
C PRO A 149 4.66 6.27 6.12
N VAL A 150 4.31 5.23 5.35
CA VAL A 150 4.99 4.91 4.08
C VAL A 150 4.85 6.06 3.07
N ILE A 151 3.62 6.56 2.87
CA ILE A 151 3.36 7.67 1.94
C ILE A 151 4.14 8.91 2.36
N TYR A 152 4.10 9.24 3.66
CA TYR A 152 4.81 10.39 4.21
C TYR A 152 6.33 10.28 4.00
N ALA A 153 6.93 9.14 4.31
CA ALA A 153 8.37 8.94 4.14
C ALA A 153 8.79 8.95 2.65
N LEU A 154 7.94 8.47 1.74
CA LEU A 154 8.18 8.60 0.29
C LEU A 154 8.15 10.05 -0.17
N ASP A 155 7.23 10.86 0.36
CA ASP A 155 7.18 12.29 0.08
C ASP A 155 8.41 13.03 0.62
N GLU A 156 8.90 12.66 1.81
CA GLU A 156 10.16 13.19 2.37
C GLU A 156 11.38 12.81 1.53
N ILE A 157 11.49 11.56 1.08
CA ILE A 157 12.56 11.11 0.17
C ILE A 157 12.52 11.93 -1.12
N LYS A 158 11.33 12.11 -1.70
CA LYS A 158 11.16 12.92 -2.90
C LYS A 158 11.59 14.37 -2.65
N ALA A 159 11.21 14.95 -1.53
CA ALA A 159 11.63 16.30 -1.17
C ALA A 159 13.16 16.37 -1.04
N GLU A 160 13.80 15.47 -0.30
CA GLU A 160 15.25 15.48 -0.07
C GLU A 160 16.08 15.21 -1.34
N LEU A 161 15.58 14.37 -2.26
CA LEU A 161 16.26 14.07 -3.52
C LEU A 161 16.05 15.15 -4.60
N TYR A 162 14.85 15.76 -4.68
CA TYR A 162 14.47 16.61 -5.81
C TYR A 162 14.28 18.10 -5.48
N SER A 163 14.35 18.52 -4.21
CA SER A 163 14.21 19.95 -3.83
C SER A 163 15.41 20.83 -4.20
N GLY A 164 16.52 20.26 -4.69
CA GLY A 164 17.67 21.00 -5.20
C GLY A 164 17.52 21.56 -6.63
N GLY A 165 16.39 21.31 -7.30
CA GLY A 165 16.12 21.75 -8.66
C GLY A 165 15.16 22.94 -8.74
N LYS A 166 15.62 24.13 -8.34
CA LYS A 166 15.06 25.42 -8.78
C LYS A 166 16.17 26.45 -8.91
#